data_AF-A0A5C4S768-F1
#
_entry.id   AF-A0A5C4S768-F1
#
_cell.length_a   1.000
_cell.length_b   1.000
_cell.length_c   1.000
_cell.angle_alpha   90.00
_cell.angle_beta   90.00
_cell.angle_gamma   90.00
#
_symmetry.space_group_name_H-M   'P 1'
#
loop_
_entity.id
_entity.type
_entity.pdbx_description
1 polymer ?
#
loop_
_entity_poly.entity_id
_entity_poly.type
_entity_poly.pdbx_seq_one_letter_code
_entity_poly.pdbx_strand_id
1 'polypeptide(L)' 'MRDGFTLSLPPGVVDPDKLVTITSEDGSTLPEWLSYDPVAQNFTASDVAAEIQALNLVISQGNQTWLITIAATLQNKAT' A
#
# COMPACT_ATOMS: atom_id res chain seq x y z
N MET A 1 -18.81 2.97 11.54
CA MET A 1 -17.41 2.55 11.65
C MET A 1 -16.95 2.24 10.23
N ARG A 2 -16.00 3.00 9.68
CA ARG A 2 -15.41 2.62 8.39
C ARG A 2 -14.18 1.81 8.75
N ASP A 3 -14.23 0.53 8.44
CA ASP A 3 -13.16 -0.40 8.73
C ASP A 3 -11.98 -0.05 7.82
N GLY A 4 -10.87 0.39 8.42
CA GLY A 4 -9.62 0.54 7.71
C GLY A 4 -9.02 -0.82 7.36
N PHE A 5 -8.21 -0.89 6.31
CA PHE A 5 -7.45 -2.10 5.98
C PHE A 5 -5.96 -1.89 6.26
N THR A 6 -5.29 -2.97 6.63
CA THR A 6 -3.83 -3.00 6.77
C THR A 6 -3.26 -4.08 5.86
N LEU A 7 -2.31 -3.69 4.99
CA LEU A 7 -1.56 -4.60 4.14
C LEU A 7 -0.11 -4.63 4.63
N SER A 8 0.34 -5.80 5.08
CA SER A 8 1.75 -6.01 5.45
C SER A 8 2.55 -6.43 4.22
N LEU A 9 3.69 -5.80 3.99
CA LEU A 9 4.63 -6.27 2.97
C LEU A 9 5.24 -7.62 3.42
N PRO A 10 5.53 -8.53 2.47
CA PRO A 10 6.28 -9.74 2.80
C PRO A 10 7.65 -9.39 3.36
N PRO A 11 8.16 -10.15 4.35
CA PRO A 11 9.50 -9.96 4.87
C PRO A 11 10.53 -10.14 3.74
N GLY A 12 11.49 -9.23 3.64
CA GLY A 12 12.53 -9.24 2.61
C GLY A 12 12.16 -8.54 1.30
N VAL A 13 10.99 -7.91 1.20
CA VAL A 13 10.66 -7.03 0.06
C VAL A 13 11.33 -5.67 0.16
N VAL A 14 11.40 -5.08 1.35
CA VAL A 14 12.17 -3.85 1.59
C VAL A 14 13.01 -4.00 2.84
N ASP A 15 14.23 -3.47 2.84
CA ASP A 15 15.02 -3.33 4.06
C ASP A 15 14.49 -2.17 4.92
N PRO A 16 14.22 -2.37 6.22
CA PRO A 16 13.75 -1.30 7.13
C PRO A 16 14.81 -0.21 7.40
N ASP A 17 16.09 -0.54 7.25
CA ASP A 17 17.22 0.39 7.36
C ASP A 17 17.46 1.23 6.09
N LYS A 18 16.67 1.04 5.03
CA LYS A 18 16.85 1.70 3.74
C LYS A 18 15.68 2.63 3.43
N LEU A 19 16.00 3.73 2.75
CA LEU A 19 14.98 4.65 2.24
C LEU A 19 14.17 3.95 1.15
N VAL A 20 12.85 3.92 1.33
CA VAL A 20 11.88 3.41 0.36
C VAL A 20 11.06 4.59 -0.15
N THR A 21 10.99 4.72 -1.47
CA THR A 21 10.09 5.68 -2.12
C THR A 21 8.87 4.95 -2.60
N ILE A 22 7.69 5.47 -2.26
CA ILE A 22 6.43 4.92 -2.72
C ILE A 22 5.72 6.02 -3.49
N THR A 23 5.30 5.68 -4.69
CA THR A 23 4.61 6.58 -5.60
C THR A 23 3.48 5.81 -6.26
N SER A 24 2.38 6.49 -6.59
CA SER A 24 1.37 5.88 -7.44
C SER A 24 1.98 5.57 -8.81
N GLU A 25 1.49 4.55 -9.50
CA GLU A 25 1.95 4.22 -10.86
C GLU A 25 1.80 5.40 -11.83
N ASP A 26 0.77 6.20 -11.63
CA ASP A 26 0.54 7.46 -12.35
C ASP A 26 1.58 8.56 -12.04
N GLY A 27 2.46 8.34 -11.05
CA GLY A 27 3.43 9.33 -10.56
C GLY A 27 2.83 10.34 -9.57
N SER A 28 1.52 10.26 -9.33
CA SER A 28 0.81 11.07 -8.33
C SER A 28 1.20 10.72 -6.89
N THR A 29 1.13 11.71 -6.00
CA THR A 29 1.34 11.53 -4.56
C THR A 29 0.34 10.52 -3.98
N LEU A 30 0.73 9.81 -2.93
CA LEU A 30 -0.18 8.89 -2.27
C LEU A 30 -1.44 9.63 -1.82
N PRO A 31 -2.63 9.05 -2.03
CA PRO A 31 -3.87 9.66 -1.57
C PRO A 31 -3.93 9.69 -0.04
N GLU A 32 -4.63 10.69 0.52
CA GLU A 32 -4.66 10.94 1.97
C GLU A 32 -5.24 9.78 2.79
N TRP A 33 -6.06 8.93 2.17
CA TRP A 33 -6.62 7.75 2.81
C TRP A 33 -5.62 6.60 2.95
N LEU A 34 -4.46 6.65 2.29
CA LEU A 34 -3.41 5.62 2.32
C LEU A 34 -2.13 6.16 2.97
N SER A 35 -1.67 5.51 4.02
CA SER A 35 -0.42 5.82 4.70
C SER A 35 0.51 4.61 4.72
N TYR A 36 1.81 4.85 4.59
CA TYR A 36 2.84 3.81 4.68
C TYR A 36 3.70 4.04 5.91
N ASP A 37 3.85 2.99 6.73
CA ASP A 37 4.77 2.97 7.85
C ASP A 37 6.07 2.24 7.45
N PRO A 38 7.21 2.93 7.34
CA PRO A 38 8.49 2.32 6.96
C PRO A 38 9.09 1.43 8.05
N VAL A 39 8.74 1.64 9.31
CA VAL A 39 9.30 0.91 10.45
C VAL A 39 8.67 -0.48 10.53
N ALA A 40 7.35 -0.53 10.38
CA ALA A 40 6.56 -1.74 10.46
C ALA A 40 6.20 -2.31 9.06
N GLN A 41 6.69 -1.69 7.99
CA GLN A 41 6.58 -2.13 6.59
C GLN A 41 5.14 -2.45 6.19
N ASN A 42 4.20 -1.61 6.63
CA ASN A 42 2.78 -1.80 6.40
C ASN A 42 2.13 -0.58 5.78
N PHE A 43 1.11 -0.86 4.98
CA PHE A 43 0.20 0.13 4.43
C PHE A 43 -1.07 0.10 5.26
N THR A 44 -1.46 1.26 5.76
CA THR A 44 -2.70 1.45 6.48
C THR A 44 -3.59 2.36 5.66
N ALA A 45 -4.80 1.91 5.36
CA ALA A 45 -5.83 2.75 4.81
C ALA A 45 -6.91 3.02 5.85
N SER A 46 -7.20 4.29 6.11
CA SER A 46 -8.26 4.68 7.06
C SER A 46 -9.66 4.59 6.47
N ASP A 47 -9.76 4.52 5.14
CA ASP A 47 -11.02 4.45 4.42
C ASP A 47 -10.89 3.38 3.34
N VAL A 48 -11.58 2.24 3.49
CA VAL A 48 -11.92 1.46 2.30
C VAL A 48 -12.94 2.31 1.55
N ALA A 49 -12.48 3.12 0.60
CA ALA A 49 -13.39 3.64 -0.39
C ALA A 49 -14.04 2.38 -1.00
N ALA A 50 -15.34 2.19 -0.80
CA ALA A 50 -16.03 0.97 -1.23
C ALA A 50 -15.90 0.73 -2.76
N GLU A 51 -15.32 1.70 -3.47
CA GLU A 51 -15.04 1.74 -4.90
C GLU A 51 -13.59 2.19 -5.19
N ILE A 52 -12.57 1.69 -4.46
CA ILE A 52 -11.19 1.92 -4.91
C ILE A 52 -10.98 1.13 -6.20
N GLN A 53 -10.99 1.83 -7.34
CA GLN A 53 -10.45 1.30 -8.58
C GLN A 53 -8.98 0.96 -8.31
N ALA A 54 -8.58 -0.27 -8.62
CA ALA A 54 -7.27 -0.82 -8.28
C ALA A 54 -6.16 0.23 -8.36
N LEU A 55 -5.52 0.54 -7.22
CA LEU A 55 -4.46 1.53 -7.14
C LEU A 55 -3.13 0.81 -7.26
N ASN A 56 -2.45 1.06 -8.38
CA ASN A 56 -1.11 0.57 -8.62
C ASN A 56 -0.11 1.49 -7.91
N LEU A 57 0.77 0.89 -7.10
CA LEU A 57 1.84 1.59 -6.41
C LEU A 57 3.18 1.00 -6.82
N VAL A 58 4.13 1.90 -6.99
CA VAL A 58 5.51 1.62 -7.31
C VAL A 58 6.33 1.86 -6.05
N ILE A 59 6.95 0.81 -5.56
CA ILE A 59 7.85 0.85 -4.40
C ILE A 59 9.27 0.75 -4.94
N SER A 60 10.10 1.75 -4.68
CA SER A 60 11.50 1.79 -5.11
C SER A 60 12.44 1.86 -3.91
N GLN A 61 13.41 0.95 -3.84
CA GLN A 61 14.46 0.94 -2.83
C GLN A 61 15.82 0.77 -3.51
N GLY A 62 16.63 1.84 -3.51
CA GLY A 62 17.92 1.84 -4.18
C GLY A 62 17.79 1.47 -5.67
N ASN A 63 18.27 0.29 -6.04
CA ASN A 63 18.23 -0.22 -7.42
C ASN A 63 17.13 -1.28 -7.64
N GLN A 64 16.23 -1.45 -6.69
CA GLN A 64 15.13 -2.42 -6.76
C GLN A 64 13.79 -1.69 -6.83
N THR A 65 12.87 -2.24 -7.60
CA THR A 65 11.52 -1.70 -7.77
C THR A 65 10.50 -2.83 -7.74
N TRP A 66 9.45 -2.67 -6.95
CA TRP A 66 8.33 -3.59 -6.84
C TRP A 66 7.03 -2.89 -7.24
N LEU A 67 6.18 -3.61 -7.95
CA LEU A 67 4.83 -3.17 -8.29
C LEU A 67 3.85 -3.88 -7.38
N ILE A 68 3.04 -3.10 -6.65
CA ILE A 68 1.94 -3.63 -5.85
C ILE A 68 0.63 -3.05 -6.37
N THR A 69 -0.42 -3.85 -6.39
CA THR A 69 -1.75 -3.40 -6.77
C THR A 69 -2.65 -3.51 -5.56
N ILE A 70 -3.11 -2.38 -5.05
CA ILE A 70 -4.13 -2.31 -4.02
C ILE A 70 -5.48 -2.32 -4.71
N ALA A 71 -6.05 -3.51 -4.88
CA ALA A 71 -7.46 -3.64 -5.23
C ALA A 71 -8.24 -3.79 -3.93
N ALA A 72 -9.09 -2.82 -3.60
CA ALA A 72 -10.16 -3.05 -2.64
C ALA A 72 -11.19 -3.94 -3.33
N THR A 73 -10.92 -5.23 -3.43
CA THR A 73 -12.01 -6.17 -3.58
C THR A 73 -12.82 -6.02 -2.30
N LEU A 74 -14.14 -5.88 -2.40
CA LEU A 74 -15.01 -6.08 -1.24
C LEU A 74 -14.53 -7.39 -0.61
N GLN A 75 -13.80 -7.31 0.51
CA GLN A 75 -13.46 -8.48 1.29
C GLN A 75 -14.74 -8.85 2.03
N ASN A 76 -15.78 -9.23 1.27
CA ASN A 76 -16.73 -10.22 1.69
C ASN A 76 -15.89 -11.47 1.93
N LYS A 77 -15.31 -11.57 3.13
CA LYS A 77 -15.09 -12.86 3.75
C LYS A 77 -16.47 -13.49 3.83
N ALA A 78 -16.81 -14.25 2.80
CA ALA A 78 -17.88 -15.22 2.88
C ALA A 78 -17.51 -16.15 4.04
N THR A 79 -18.21 -15.95 5.16
CA THR A 79 -18.43 -16.97 6.17
C THR A 79 -19.93 -17.00 6.38
#